data_AF-A0A842QL17-F1
#
_entry.id   AF-A0A842QL17-F1
#
_cell.length_a   1.000
_cell.length_b   1.000
_cell.length_c   1.000
_cell.angle_alpha   90.00
_cell.angle_beta   90.00
_cell.angle_gamma   90.00
#
_symmetry.space_group_name_H-M   'P 1'
#
loop_
_entity.id
_entity.type
_entity.pdbx_description
1 polymer ?
#
loop_
_entity_poly.entity_id
_entity_poly.type
_entity_poly.pdbx_seq_one_letter_code
_entity_poly.pdbx_strand_id
1 'polypeptide(L)'
;MNHKHAILLSLIMLIGMSMFPLGTSPDMISRSNPMEQVTPAEITPRNIRVAIYNETNFTKPTWAYGGSFTQDSTDIAQVLEDAGYQVELLTFQDLLDHRLILADFDVFVLPNNLPRENVTMLAKEFWLAGGGLLTVDSAVNFLGYAGVVPYESEGNHGHDTYWYYNWSEIQTVANLHPVTKKYSVGNTINTTNWNWATFNWSALSTTKEYSHYTKLLNIEGQPNNVTGFAYNPYLRGGKVVHLPGFVANTTPSRPMVQGIMNLCIDAVEWLCPVPKSRVAYDLSHHPRLGLDAWEEQPWHPGMLPGFRNLLVNHSFTVDKLYPSPEGNLTSDRLESYDILILVCPDYNLTSDERTEVQS
;
A
#
# COMPACT_ATOMS: atom_id res chain seq x y z
N MET A 1 32.46 0.31 16.53
CA MET A 1 32.41 -0.17 15.13
C MET A 1 31.53 -1.40 15.14
N ASN A 2 30.25 -1.24 14.78
CA ASN A 2 29.32 -2.36 14.70
C ASN A 2 29.47 -2.97 13.29
N HIS A 3 29.87 -4.23 13.22
CA HIS A 3 29.95 -4.96 11.96
C HIS A 3 28.53 -5.21 11.43
N LYS A 4 28.13 -4.46 10.40
CA LYS A 4 27.00 -4.83 9.55
C LYS A 4 27.38 -6.13 8.83
N HIS A 5 26.52 -7.13 8.88
CA HIS A 5 26.76 -8.41 8.20
C HIS A 5 26.11 -8.33 6.80
N ALA A 6 26.91 -8.06 5.78
CA ALA A 6 26.49 -8.27 4.39
C ALA A 6 26.44 -9.79 4.13
N ILE A 7 25.23 -10.38 4.13
CA ILE A 7 25.05 -11.77 3.69
C ILE A 7 24.81 -11.75 2.19
N LEU A 8 25.88 -11.96 1.42
CA LEU A 8 25.80 -12.21 -0.02
C LEU A 8 25.20 -13.60 -0.26
N LEU A 9 23.88 -13.67 -0.43
CA LEU A 9 23.19 -14.89 -0.85
C LEU A 9 23.19 -14.97 -2.38
N SER A 10 24.29 -15.47 -2.95
CA SER A 10 24.35 -15.87 -4.37
C SER A 10 23.54 -17.15 -4.56
N LEU A 11 22.23 -17.03 -4.77
CA LEU A 11 21.36 -18.17 -5.06
C LEU A 11 21.53 -18.59 -6.52
N ILE A 12 22.47 -19.50 -6.79
CA ILE A 12 22.57 -20.20 -8.07
C ILE A 12 21.39 -21.19 -8.11
N MET A 13 20.24 -20.77 -8.62
CA MET A 13 19.18 -21.70 -9.02
C MET A 13 19.61 -22.40 -10.32
N LEU A 14 20.36 -23.48 -10.15
CA LEU A 14 20.64 -24.41 -11.25
C LEU A 14 19.32 -25.05 -11.70
N ILE A 15 19.11 -25.05 -13.01
CA ILE A 15 17.97 -25.61 -13.74
C ILE A 15 17.51 -26.94 -13.11
N GLY A 16 16.41 -26.87 -12.36
CA GLY A 16 15.69 -27.99 -11.78
C GLY A 16 14.21 -27.97 -12.19
N MET A 17 13.91 -27.50 -13.40
CA MET A 17 12.61 -27.72 -14.03
C MET A 17 12.57 -29.15 -14.58
N SER A 18 12.29 -30.12 -13.73
CA SER A 18 11.51 -31.29 -14.14
C SER A 18 10.80 -31.90 -12.93
N MET A 19 9.47 -31.95 -13.04
CA MET A 19 8.51 -32.60 -12.14
C MET A 19 8.01 -31.80 -10.93
N PHE A 20 7.08 -30.87 -11.19
CA PHE A 20 5.92 -30.69 -10.31
C PHE A 20 4.67 -31.07 -11.10
N PRO A 21 3.89 -32.08 -10.67
CA PRO A 21 2.59 -32.32 -11.27
C PRO A 21 1.62 -31.21 -10.83
N LEU A 22 0.89 -30.68 -11.81
CA LEU A 22 -0.34 -29.92 -11.59
C LEU A 22 -1.33 -30.81 -10.79
N GLY A 23 -1.65 -30.45 -9.55
CA GLY A 23 -2.63 -31.21 -8.79
C GLY A 23 -2.81 -30.82 -7.31
N THR A 24 -3.95 -30.18 -7.06
CA THR A 24 -4.79 -30.19 -5.84
C THR A 24 -4.29 -29.53 -4.55
N SER A 25 -5.06 -28.49 -4.17
CA SER A 25 -5.34 -27.91 -2.85
C SER A 25 -4.45 -28.28 -1.66
N PRO A 26 -3.84 -27.30 -0.96
CA PRO A 26 -3.45 -27.52 0.42
C PRO A 26 -4.71 -27.40 1.30
N ASP A 27 -5.12 -28.52 1.89
CA ASP A 27 -6.05 -28.50 3.01
C ASP A 27 -5.51 -27.63 4.14
N MET A 28 -6.43 -26.85 4.69
CA MET A 28 -6.24 -25.89 5.77
C MET A 28 -5.66 -26.55 7.02
N ILE A 29 -4.43 -26.17 7.39
CA ILE A 29 -4.09 -26.12 8.81
C ILE A 29 -4.65 -24.81 9.34
N SER A 30 -5.84 -24.89 9.94
CA SER A 30 -6.37 -23.86 10.83
C SER A 30 -5.38 -23.66 11.99
N ARG A 31 -4.46 -22.72 11.82
CA ARG A 31 -3.83 -22.03 12.94
C ARG A 31 -4.69 -20.81 13.21
N SER A 32 -5.49 -20.88 14.27
CA SER A 32 -5.93 -19.67 14.95
C SER A 32 -4.68 -18.92 15.37
N ASN A 33 -4.30 -17.89 14.60
CA ASN A 33 -3.30 -16.95 15.07
C ASN A 33 -3.91 -16.26 16.29
N PRO A 34 -3.32 -16.40 17.50
CA PRO A 34 -3.62 -15.42 18.53
C PRO A 34 -3.19 -14.10 17.94
N MET A 35 -4.13 -13.15 17.90
CA MET A 35 -3.89 -11.74 17.63
C MET A 35 -2.54 -11.37 18.26
N GLU A 36 -1.51 -11.19 17.43
CA GLU A 36 -0.16 -10.93 17.93
C GLU A 36 -0.25 -9.60 18.65
N GLN A 37 -0.33 -9.71 19.97
CA GLN A 37 -0.50 -8.59 20.87
C GLN A 37 0.82 -7.83 20.75
N VAL A 38 0.80 -6.73 19.98
CA VAL A 38 1.92 -5.80 19.95
C VAL A 38 2.17 -5.39 21.39
N THR A 39 3.21 -5.95 22.00
CA THR A 39 3.64 -5.55 23.33
C THR A 39 4.04 -4.08 23.24
N PRO A 40 3.45 -3.16 24.05
CA PRO A 40 3.72 -1.72 23.99
C PRO A 40 5.18 -1.30 24.22
N ALA A 41 6.10 -2.24 24.44
CA ALA A 41 7.45 -2.00 24.93
C ALA A 41 8.51 -1.74 23.84
N GLU A 42 8.16 -1.75 22.54
CA GLU A 42 9.13 -1.48 21.46
C GLU A 42 8.60 -0.52 20.37
N ILE A 43 7.65 0.36 20.70
CA ILE A 43 7.39 1.52 19.82
C ILE A 43 8.51 2.53 20.07
N THR A 44 9.67 2.28 19.46
CA THR A 44 10.67 3.33 19.31
C THR A 44 9.98 4.50 18.60
N PRO A 45 10.03 5.73 19.13
CA PRO A 45 9.54 6.90 18.40
C PRO A 45 10.18 6.90 17.02
N ARG A 46 9.36 6.70 15.99
CA ARG A 46 9.82 6.65 14.60
C ARG A 46 9.22 7.83 13.87
N ASN A 47 10.06 8.54 13.14
CA ASN A 47 9.58 9.53 12.17
C ASN A 47 8.87 8.75 11.06
N ILE A 48 7.54 8.82 11.02
CA ILE A 48 6.73 8.20 9.97
C ILE A 48 6.76 9.13 8.76
N ARG A 49 7.12 8.56 7.61
CA ARG A 49 7.25 9.26 6.33
C ARG A 49 6.08 8.92 5.45
N VAL A 50 5.43 9.94 4.92
CA VAL A 50 4.16 9.83 4.22
C VAL A 50 4.32 10.44 2.83
N ALA A 51 4.14 9.62 1.81
CA ALA A 51 3.94 10.10 0.44
C ALA A 51 2.45 10.36 0.21
N ILE A 52 2.11 11.48 -0.40
CA ILE A 52 0.73 11.80 -0.79
C ILE A 52 0.70 12.01 -2.30
N TYR A 53 -0.14 11.23 -2.99
CA TYR A 53 -0.31 11.41 -4.42
C TYR A 53 -1.03 12.72 -4.73
N ASN A 54 -0.31 13.63 -5.39
CA ASN A 54 -0.76 14.98 -5.70
C ASN A 54 -0.63 15.25 -7.21
N GLU A 55 -1.53 14.65 -7.98
CA GLU A 55 -1.63 14.88 -9.43
C GLU A 55 -2.71 15.90 -9.76
N THR A 56 -2.35 16.92 -10.54
CA THR A 56 -3.27 17.98 -10.98
C THR A 56 -4.13 17.55 -12.18
N ASN A 57 -3.67 16.58 -12.96
CA ASN A 57 -4.42 15.95 -14.04
C ASN A 57 -5.34 14.85 -13.51
N PHE A 58 -6.59 15.22 -13.28
CA PHE A 58 -7.67 14.35 -12.83
C PHE A 58 -8.40 13.65 -13.98
N THR A 59 -7.78 13.56 -15.18
CA THR A 59 -8.35 12.76 -16.28
C THR A 59 -8.52 11.35 -15.78
N LYS A 60 -9.79 10.95 -15.68
CA LYS A 60 -10.16 9.66 -15.12
C LYS A 60 -9.50 8.53 -15.93
N PRO A 61 -8.73 7.63 -15.29
CA PRO A 61 -8.22 6.44 -15.96
C PRO A 61 -9.34 5.60 -16.58
N THR A 62 -9.05 4.92 -17.69
CA THR A 62 -10.01 4.05 -18.38
C THR A 62 -10.56 2.92 -17.51
N TRP A 63 -9.78 2.48 -16.52
CA TRP A 63 -10.17 1.46 -15.56
C TRP A 63 -11.08 1.98 -14.43
N ALA A 64 -11.25 3.30 -14.28
CA ALA A 64 -12.00 3.87 -13.16
C ALA A 64 -13.47 4.20 -13.49
N TYR A 65 -14.32 4.01 -12.48
CA TYR A 65 -15.74 4.31 -12.52
C TYR A 65 -16.11 5.54 -11.70
N GLY A 66 -16.92 6.41 -12.31
CA GLY A 66 -17.51 7.59 -11.65
C GLY A 66 -16.51 8.44 -10.88
N GLY A 67 -16.97 9.01 -9.76
CA GLY A 67 -16.15 9.74 -8.80
C GLY A 67 -16.01 11.22 -9.09
N SER A 68 -15.73 11.97 -8.02
CA SER A 68 -15.24 13.34 -8.09
C SER A 68 -13.85 13.33 -7.49
N PHE A 69 -12.86 13.82 -8.22
CA PHE A 69 -11.46 13.75 -7.79
C PHE A 69 -10.97 15.12 -7.33
N THR A 70 -10.05 15.14 -6.36
CA THR A 70 -9.37 16.37 -5.97
C THR A 70 -8.14 16.65 -6.83
N GLN A 71 -7.83 17.94 -6.98
CA GLN A 71 -6.63 18.47 -7.61
C GLN A 71 -5.61 18.98 -6.58
N ASP A 72 -6.01 19.04 -5.31
CA ASP A 72 -5.25 19.70 -4.26
C ASP A 72 -5.25 18.83 -2.99
N SER A 73 -4.06 18.33 -2.65
CA SER A 73 -3.85 17.49 -1.47
C SER A 73 -3.23 18.26 -0.30
N THR A 74 -3.18 19.59 -0.35
CA THR A 74 -2.51 20.40 0.67
C THR A 74 -3.17 20.30 2.05
N ASP A 75 -4.50 20.18 2.12
CA ASP A 75 -5.20 20.09 3.41
C ASP A 75 -4.83 18.83 4.20
N ILE A 76 -4.80 17.68 3.53
CA ILE A 76 -4.39 16.43 4.19
C ILE A 76 -2.90 16.43 4.49
N ALA A 77 -2.07 17.05 3.64
CA ALA A 77 -0.66 17.21 3.92
C ALA A 77 -0.43 18.03 5.20
N GLN A 78 -1.03 19.22 5.28
CA GLN A 78 -0.91 20.10 6.44
C GLN A 78 -1.39 19.41 7.73
N VAL A 79 -2.51 18.69 7.68
CA VAL A 79 -3.04 17.98 8.86
C VAL A 79 -2.09 16.87 9.33
N LEU A 80 -1.43 16.18 8.41
CA LEU A 80 -0.46 15.13 8.73
C LEU A 80 0.87 15.71 9.21
N GLU A 81 1.32 16.83 8.64
CA GLU A 81 2.49 17.59 9.12
C GLU A 81 2.27 18.15 10.53
N ASP A 82 1.10 18.74 10.79
CA ASP A 82 0.70 19.26 12.11
C ASP A 82 0.62 18.14 13.16
N ALA A 83 0.36 16.90 12.73
CA ALA A 83 0.42 15.71 13.57
C ALA A 83 1.85 15.19 13.82
N GLY A 84 2.86 15.79 13.18
CA GLY A 84 4.27 15.47 13.35
C GLY A 84 4.84 14.45 12.35
N TYR A 85 4.12 14.12 11.28
CA TYR A 85 4.62 13.24 10.24
C TYR A 85 5.48 13.99 9.22
N GLN A 86 6.43 13.28 8.60
CA GLN A 86 7.20 13.83 7.48
C GLN A 86 6.41 13.58 6.20
N VAL A 87 5.91 14.63 5.57
CA VAL A 87 5.02 14.52 4.41
C VAL A 87 5.74 15.00 3.16
N GLU A 88 5.59 14.25 2.07
CA GLU A 88 5.98 14.68 0.74
C GLU A 88 4.84 14.48 -0.24
N LEU A 89 4.60 15.50 -1.09
CA LEU A 89 3.65 15.42 -2.19
C LEU A 89 4.36 14.84 -3.42
N LEU A 90 3.88 13.71 -3.93
CA LEU A 90 4.42 13.06 -5.12
C LEU A 90 3.51 13.27 -6.32
N THR A 91 4.09 13.64 -7.45
CA THR A 91 3.42 13.79 -8.74
C THR A 91 3.41 12.48 -9.53
N PHE A 92 2.72 12.47 -10.68
CA PHE A 92 2.85 11.39 -11.65
C PHE A 92 4.30 11.13 -12.08
N GLN A 93 5.09 12.18 -12.28
CA GLN A 93 6.47 12.06 -12.73
C GLN A 93 7.33 11.41 -11.64
N ASP A 94 7.13 11.78 -10.37
CA ASP A 94 7.85 11.17 -9.24
C ASP A 94 7.62 9.66 -9.16
N LEU A 95 6.39 9.20 -9.45
CA LEU A 95 6.09 7.77 -9.51
C LEU A 95 6.77 7.12 -10.71
N LEU A 96 6.75 7.74 -11.90
CA LEU A 96 7.47 7.23 -13.08
C LEU A 96 8.98 7.12 -12.84
N ASP A 97 9.54 8.04 -12.07
CA ASP A 97 10.95 8.06 -11.69
C ASP A 97 11.25 7.10 -10.52
N HIS A 98 10.29 6.22 -10.18
CA HIS A 98 10.40 5.20 -9.15
C HIS A 98 10.74 5.72 -7.74
N ARG A 99 10.31 6.95 -7.40
CA ARG A 99 10.56 7.57 -6.09
C ARG A 99 9.71 6.99 -4.95
N LEU A 100 8.59 6.34 -5.27
CA LEU A 100 7.70 5.77 -4.25
C LEU A 100 8.21 4.40 -3.77
N ILE A 101 9.13 4.40 -2.82
CA ILE A 101 9.77 3.21 -2.22
C ILE A 101 9.73 3.23 -0.69
N LEU A 102 9.82 2.05 -0.04
CA LEU A 102 9.78 1.89 1.42
C LEU A 102 11.03 2.46 2.12
N ALA A 103 12.15 2.52 1.39
CA ALA A 103 13.35 3.19 1.84
C ALA A 103 13.13 4.67 2.13
N ASP A 104 12.17 5.33 1.49
CA ASP A 104 11.87 6.76 1.64
C ASP A 104 10.53 7.04 2.33
N PHE A 105 9.54 6.16 2.14
CA PHE A 105 8.18 6.34 2.64
C PHE A 105 7.68 5.12 3.41
N ASP A 106 6.82 5.34 4.40
CA ASP A 106 6.21 4.27 5.19
C ASP A 106 4.72 4.08 4.82
N VAL A 107 4.05 5.18 4.46
CA VAL A 107 2.64 5.22 4.09
C VAL A 107 2.47 6.01 2.79
N PHE A 108 1.61 5.50 1.90
CA PHE A 108 1.19 6.18 0.69
C PHE A 108 -0.30 6.54 0.77
N VAL A 109 -0.61 7.81 0.52
CA VAL A 109 -1.96 8.36 0.61
C VAL A 109 -2.50 8.64 -0.78
N LEU A 110 -3.70 8.14 -1.06
CA LEU A 110 -4.52 8.50 -2.23
C LEU A 110 -5.71 9.35 -1.75
N PRO A 111 -5.55 10.68 -1.71
CA PRO A 111 -6.50 11.59 -1.06
C PRO A 111 -7.69 11.91 -1.98
N ASN A 112 -8.46 10.90 -2.37
CA ASN A 112 -9.52 11.05 -3.37
C ASN A 112 -9.00 11.53 -4.74
N ASN A 113 -7.85 10.99 -5.11
CA ASN A 113 -7.20 11.11 -6.42
C ASN A 113 -6.79 9.71 -6.88
N LEU A 114 -6.63 9.51 -8.19
CA LEU A 114 -6.31 8.20 -8.76
C LEU A 114 -4.95 8.24 -9.46
N PRO A 115 -4.09 7.22 -9.23
CA PRO A 115 -2.91 7.02 -10.05
C PRO A 115 -3.30 7.00 -11.54
N ARG A 116 -2.48 7.60 -12.40
CA ARG A 116 -2.70 7.50 -13.85
C ARG A 116 -2.42 6.07 -14.35
N GLU A 117 -2.91 5.72 -15.54
CA GLU A 117 -2.74 4.38 -16.12
C GLU A 117 -1.31 3.85 -16.02
N ASN A 118 -0.33 4.66 -16.40
CA ASN A 118 1.07 4.24 -16.47
C ASN A 118 1.77 4.11 -15.11
N VAL A 119 1.19 4.65 -14.03
CA VAL A 119 1.79 4.58 -12.67
C VAL A 119 0.92 3.79 -11.69
N THR A 120 -0.22 3.25 -12.16
CA THR A 120 -1.13 2.46 -11.33
C THR A 120 -0.43 1.25 -10.75
N MET A 121 0.39 0.57 -11.53
CA MET A 121 1.14 -0.59 -11.05
C MET A 121 2.29 -0.20 -10.11
N LEU A 122 2.90 0.97 -10.27
CA LEU A 122 3.93 1.47 -9.35
C LEU A 122 3.34 1.81 -7.97
N ALA A 123 2.13 2.37 -7.93
CA ALA A 123 1.39 2.54 -6.68
C ALA A 123 1.05 1.19 -6.01
N LYS A 124 0.69 0.18 -6.80
CA LYS A 124 0.46 -1.19 -6.30
C LYS A 124 1.74 -1.84 -5.81
N GLU A 125 2.87 -1.59 -6.45
CA GLU A 125 4.18 -2.12 -6.04
C GLU A 125 4.55 -1.67 -4.63
N PHE A 126 4.38 -0.38 -4.31
CA PHE A 126 4.61 0.14 -2.96
C PHE A 126 3.81 -0.64 -1.91
N TRP A 127 2.52 -0.88 -2.18
CA TRP A 127 1.70 -1.71 -1.30
C TRP A 127 2.21 -3.14 -1.21
N LEU A 128 2.49 -3.78 -2.35
CA LEU A 128 2.98 -5.15 -2.39
C LEU A 128 4.33 -5.31 -1.69
N ALA A 129 5.17 -4.27 -1.67
CA ALA A 129 6.44 -4.20 -0.95
C ALA A 129 6.29 -4.15 0.58
N GLY A 130 5.06 -4.04 1.09
CA GLY A 130 4.74 -3.96 2.52
C GLY A 130 4.36 -2.55 3.00
N GLY A 131 4.31 -1.57 2.10
CA GLY A 131 3.89 -0.20 2.41
C GLY A 131 2.41 -0.09 2.79
N GLY A 132 2.11 0.82 3.72
CA GLY A 132 0.76 1.09 4.16
C GLY A 132 0.01 1.98 3.15
N LEU A 133 -1.27 1.70 2.90
CA LEU A 133 -2.12 2.54 2.05
C LEU A 133 -3.21 3.24 2.86
N LEU A 134 -3.29 4.57 2.76
CA LEU A 134 -4.45 5.35 3.17
C LEU A 134 -5.19 5.83 1.93
N THR A 135 -6.45 5.43 1.76
CA THR A 135 -7.25 5.81 0.60
C THR A 135 -8.50 6.55 1.03
N VAL A 136 -8.93 7.52 0.24
CA VAL A 136 -10.11 8.33 0.53
C VAL A 136 -11.12 8.27 -0.62
N ASP A 137 -12.38 7.98 -0.28
CA ASP A 137 -13.55 8.05 -1.15
C ASP A 137 -13.37 7.39 -2.54
N SER A 138 -13.27 8.17 -3.62
CA SER A 138 -13.22 7.63 -4.99
C SER A 138 -11.92 6.87 -5.30
N ALA A 139 -10.90 6.95 -4.42
CA ALA A 139 -9.72 6.09 -4.45
C ALA A 139 -10.05 4.59 -4.30
N VAL A 140 -11.29 4.24 -3.92
CA VAL A 140 -11.82 2.88 -3.99
C VAL A 140 -11.65 2.23 -5.36
N ASN A 141 -11.69 3.01 -6.45
CA ASN A 141 -11.49 2.49 -7.79
C ASN A 141 -10.10 1.84 -7.94
N PHE A 142 -9.07 2.47 -7.37
CA PHE A 142 -7.72 1.91 -7.36
C PHE A 142 -7.69 0.62 -6.55
N LEU A 143 -8.31 0.60 -5.37
CA LEU A 143 -8.32 -0.59 -4.52
C LEU A 143 -8.92 -1.81 -5.22
N GLY A 144 -10.05 -1.63 -5.91
CA GLY A 144 -10.68 -2.71 -6.70
C GLY A 144 -9.84 -3.10 -7.90
N TYR A 145 -9.48 -2.13 -8.75
CA TYR A 145 -8.78 -2.40 -10.01
C TYR A 145 -7.41 -3.03 -9.80
N ALA A 146 -6.62 -2.52 -8.85
CA ALA A 146 -5.31 -3.07 -8.53
C ALA A 146 -5.39 -4.42 -7.78
N GLY A 147 -6.58 -4.89 -7.40
CA GLY A 147 -6.76 -6.13 -6.64
C GLY A 147 -6.23 -6.01 -5.21
N VAL A 148 -6.29 -4.81 -4.63
CA VAL A 148 -5.93 -4.57 -3.23
C VAL A 148 -7.11 -4.96 -2.34
N VAL A 149 -8.31 -4.47 -2.65
CA VAL A 149 -9.55 -4.80 -1.93
C VAL A 149 -10.76 -4.89 -2.88
N PRO A 150 -11.41 -6.05 -3.01
CA PRO A 150 -10.87 -7.38 -2.73
C PRO A 150 -9.92 -7.83 -3.85
N TYR A 151 -9.05 -8.80 -3.57
CA TYR A 151 -8.18 -9.40 -4.58
C TYR A 151 -8.95 -9.91 -5.80
N GLU A 152 -10.12 -10.49 -5.57
CA GLU A 152 -11.00 -11.03 -6.61
C GLU A 152 -11.51 -9.98 -7.60
N SER A 153 -11.32 -8.68 -7.32
CA SER A 153 -11.66 -7.58 -8.23
C SER A 153 -10.52 -7.20 -9.18
N GLU A 154 -9.32 -7.78 -9.07
CA GLU A 154 -8.15 -7.37 -9.87
C GLU A 154 -8.45 -7.28 -11.38
N GLY A 155 -8.13 -6.15 -11.99
CA GLY A 155 -8.46 -5.81 -13.38
C GLY A 155 -9.85 -5.20 -13.59
N ASN A 156 -10.68 -5.11 -12.55
CA ASN A 156 -11.99 -4.48 -12.54
C ASN A 156 -12.10 -3.51 -11.34
N HIS A 157 -12.70 -2.34 -11.52
CA HIS A 157 -12.83 -1.39 -10.40
C HIS A 157 -13.72 -1.90 -9.26
N GLY A 158 -14.55 -2.94 -9.44
CA GLY A 158 -15.35 -3.57 -8.40
C GLY A 158 -16.70 -2.90 -8.12
N HIS A 159 -17.02 -1.84 -8.85
CA HIS A 159 -18.32 -1.15 -8.76
C HIS A 159 -19.44 -2.11 -9.16
N ASP A 160 -20.64 -1.87 -8.64
CA ASP A 160 -21.82 -2.72 -8.83
C ASP A 160 -21.77 -4.10 -8.19
N THR A 161 -20.64 -4.47 -7.57
CA THR A 161 -20.47 -5.75 -6.85
C THR A 161 -19.99 -5.52 -5.42
N TYR A 162 -18.79 -4.94 -5.26
CA TYR A 162 -18.14 -4.79 -3.96
C TYR A 162 -18.34 -3.41 -3.36
N TRP A 163 -18.57 -2.39 -4.18
CA TRP A 163 -18.83 -1.03 -3.71
C TRP A 163 -19.74 -0.26 -4.67
N TYR A 164 -20.34 0.80 -4.14
CA TYR A 164 -21.26 1.72 -4.83
C TYR A 164 -21.11 3.12 -4.23
N TYR A 165 -21.61 4.14 -4.93
CA TYR A 165 -21.79 5.45 -4.31
C TYR A 165 -23.16 5.54 -3.62
N ASN A 166 -23.18 6.00 -2.36
CA ASN A 166 -24.40 6.23 -1.60
C ASN A 166 -24.43 7.63 -0.98
N TRP A 167 -25.55 8.32 -1.13
CA TRP A 167 -25.79 9.62 -0.50
C TRP A 167 -25.92 9.48 1.02
N SER A 168 -25.08 10.16 1.77
CA SER A 168 -25.23 10.29 3.22
C SER A 168 -24.52 11.52 3.79
N GLU A 169 -25.00 11.95 4.95
CA GLU A 169 -24.43 13.03 5.75
C GLU A 169 -23.82 12.52 7.06
N ILE A 170 -24.20 11.31 7.51
CA ILE A 170 -23.83 10.81 8.84
C ILE A 170 -23.18 9.44 8.71
N GLN A 171 -21.96 9.35 9.24
CA GLN A 171 -21.19 8.11 9.36
C GLN A 171 -21.19 7.64 10.80
N THR A 172 -21.45 6.37 11.05
CA THR A 172 -21.44 5.76 12.38
C THR A 172 -20.20 4.90 12.57
N VAL A 173 -19.52 5.07 13.71
CA VAL A 173 -18.39 4.23 14.11
C VAL A 173 -18.90 2.83 14.44
N ALA A 174 -18.45 1.85 13.66
CA ALA A 174 -18.95 0.48 13.72
C ALA A 174 -18.18 -0.40 14.72
N ASN A 175 -16.86 -0.22 14.83
CA ASN A 175 -16.00 -1.01 15.73
C ASN A 175 -14.88 -0.16 16.34
N LEU A 176 -14.38 -0.62 17.49
CA LEU A 176 -13.13 -0.14 18.06
C LEU A 176 -11.95 -0.68 17.26
N HIS A 177 -11.02 0.20 16.93
CA HIS A 177 -9.79 -0.09 16.20
C HIS A 177 -8.78 1.03 16.52
N PRO A 178 -7.46 0.83 16.39
CA PRO A 178 -6.48 1.92 16.55
C PRO A 178 -6.82 3.17 15.75
N VAL A 179 -7.38 3.01 14.55
CA VAL A 179 -7.86 4.11 13.68
C VAL A 179 -9.04 4.87 14.31
N THR A 180 -9.91 4.20 15.06
CA THR A 180 -11.10 4.79 15.69
C THR A 180 -10.89 5.08 17.19
N LYS A 181 -9.63 5.07 17.67
CA LYS A 181 -9.29 5.13 19.12
C LYS A 181 -9.87 6.33 19.88
N LYS A 182 -10.21 7.42 19.19
CA LYS A 182 -10.81 8.64 19.75
C LYS A 182 -12.34 8.58 19.87
N TYR A 183 -12.98 7.53 19.36
CA TYR A 183 -14.43 7.40 19.27
C TYR A 183 -14.92 6.12 19.95
N SER A 184 -16.13 6.18 20.48
CA SER A 184 -16.86 4.98 20.92
C SER A 184 -17.67 4.39 19.76
N VAL A 185 -17.92 3.08 19.81
CA VAL A 185 -18.88 2.43 18.90
C VAL A 185 -20.25 3.10 19.01
N GLY A 186 -20.87 3.38 17.86
CA GLY A 186 -22.12 4.11 17.78
C GLY A 186 -21.98 5.64 17.81
N ASN A 187 -20.78 6.19 17.99
CA ASN A 187 -20.57 7.62 17.75
C ASN A 187 -20.81 7.94 16.27
N THR A 188 -21.39 9.12 16.02
CA THR A 188 -21.62 9.63 14.68
C THR A 188 -20.61 10.71 14.32
N ILE A 189 -20.22 10.75 13.05
CA ILE A 189 -19.40 11.77 12.43
C ILE A 189 -20.25 12.39 11.32
N ASN A 190 -20.61 13.65 11.50
CA ASN A 190 -21.35 14.41 10.50
C ASN A 190 -20.39 14.88 9.42
N THR A 191 -20.58 14.36 8.21
CA THR A 191 -19.92 14.76 6.97
C THR A 191 -20.84 15.67 6.17
N THR A 192 -20.39 16.27 5.07
CA THR A 192 -21.31 16.91 4.11
C THR A 192 -22.22 15.86 3.48
N ASN A 193 -23.50 16.17 3.24
CA ASN A 193 -24.37 15.27 2.47
C ASN A 193 -23.80 15.09 1.06
N TRP A 194 -23.30 13.89 0.79
CA TRP A 194 -22.59 13.60 -0.44
C TRP A 194 -22.71 12.13 -0.83
N ASN A 195 -22.42 11.85 -2.10
CA ASN A 195 -22.43 10.53 -2.67
C ASN A 195 -21.09 9.84 -2.38
N TRP A 196 -20.95 9.22 -1.21
CA TRP A 196 -19.70 8.61 -0.74
C TRP A 196 -19.49 7.22 -1.34
N ALA A 197 -18.25 6.89 -1.65
CA ALA A 197 -17.86 5.52 -1.94
C ALA A 197 -18.12 4.62 -0.72
N THR A 198 -18.87 3.55 -0.92
CA THR A 198 -19.28 2.62 0.13
C THR A 198 -19.11 1.20 -0.31
N PHE A 199 -18.41 0.40 0.49
CA PHE A 199 -18.32 -1.03 0.29
C PHE A 199 -19.61 -1.72 0.75
N ASN A 200 -20.08 -2.66 -0.06
CA ASN A 200 -21.13 -3.60 0.30
C ASN A 200 -20.52 -4.70 1.18
N TRP A 201 -20.74 -4.59 2.49
CA TRP A 201 -20.11 -5.48 3.46
C TRP A 201 -20.50 -6.95 3.27
N SER A 202 -21.74 -7.20 2.88
CA SER A 202 -22.22 -8.56 2.58
C SER A 202 -21.50 -9.14 1.36
N ALA A 203 -21.23 -8.34 0.32
CA ALA A 203 -20.44 -8.80 -0.82
C ALA A 203 -18.98 -9.05 -0.44
N LEU A 204 -18.36 -8.19 0.37
CA LEU A 204 -17.01 -8.45 0.89
C LEU A 204 -16.95 -9.73 1.76
N SER A 205 -18.04 -10.09 2.44
CA SER A 205 -18.10 -11.28 3.30
C SER A 205 -17.96 -12.62 2.59
N THR A 206 -18.08 -12.64 1.27
CA THR A 206 -17.90 -13.84 0.44
C THR A 206 -16.48 -13.99 -0.10
N THR A 207 -15.62 -12.99 0.12
CA THR A 207 -14.22 -12.97 -0.36
C THR A 207 -13.30 -13.76 0.55
N LYS A 208 -12.17 -14.23 0.00
CA LYS A 208 -11.21 -15.07 0.74
C LYS A 208 -10.51 -14.33 1.89
N GLU A 209 -10.48 -13.00 1.84
CA GLU A 209 -9.76 -12.17 2.79
C GLU A 209 -10.71 -11.50 3.80
N TYR A 210 -11.99 -11.90 3.85
CA TYR A 210 -12.99 -11.25 4.71
C TYR A 210 -12.59 -11.17 6.19
N SER A 211 -11.97 -12.23 6.72
CA SER A 211 -11.51 -12.29 8.12
C SER A 211 -10.43 -11.26 8.47
N HIS A 212 -9.89 -10.55 7.47
CA HIS A 212 -8.83 -9.57 7.61
C HIS A 212 -9.35 -8.13 7.45
N TYR A 213 -10.62 -7.95 7.12
CA TYR A 213 -11.26 -6.64 7.11
C TYR A 213 -11.89 -6.33 8.48
N THR A 214 -11.69 -5.10 8.94
CA THR A 214 -12.39 -4.53 10.09
C THR A 214 -13.22 -3.35 9.62
N LYS A 215 -14.54 -3.43 9.80
CA LYS A 215 -15.45 -2.32 9.52
C LYS A 215 -15.19 -1.19 10.51
N LEU A 216 -14.85 0.01 10.01
CA LEU A 216 -14.61 1.18 10.86
C LEU A 216 -15.82 2.10 10.89
N LEU A 217 -16.37 2.43 9.72
CA LEU A 217 -17.48 3.36 9.55
C LEU A 217 -18.54 2.77 8.62
N ASN A 218 -19.81 3.04 8.90
CA ASN A 218 -20.92 2.80 7.97
C ASN A 218 -21.86 3.99 7.91
N ILE A 219 -22.66 4.08 6.86
CA ILE A 219 -23.75 5.05 6.79
C ILE A 219 -24.72 4.81 7.94
N GLU A 220 -25.18 5.88 8.60
CA GLU A 220 -26.16 5.79 9.70
C GLU A 220 -27.41 5.01 9.27
N GLY A 221 -27.84 4.06 10.11
CA GLY A 221 -28.98 3.18 9.83
C GLY A 221 -28.76 2.14 8.72
N GLN A 222 -27.59 2.12 8.07
CA GLN A 222 -27.28 1.24 6.95
C GLN A 222 -25.96 0.48 7.21
N PRO A 223 -25.94 -0.52 8.11
CA PRO A 223 -24.72 -1.21 8.52
C PRO A 223 -24.03 -1.99 7.39
N ASN A 224 -24.72 -2.25 6.28
CA ASN A 224 -24.15 -2.92 5.12
C ASN A 224 -23.35 -1.97 4.20
N ASN A 225 -23.58 -0.66 4.30
CA ASN A 225 -22.94 0.36 3.46
C ASN A 225 -21.77 0.98 4.21
N VAL A 226 -20.58 0.44 3.97
CA VAL A 226 -19.37 0.73 4.75
C VAL A 226 -18.56 1.80 4.05
N THR A 227 -18.52 2.99 4.64
CA THR A 227 -17.72 4.13 4.16
C THR A 227 -16.27 4.07 4.59
N GLY A 228 -15.94 3.29 5.62
CA GLY A 228 -14.57 3.13 6.07
C GLY A 228 -14.26 1.77 6.64
N PHE A 229 -13.08 1.25 6.31
CA PHE A 229 -12.59 -0.04 6.80
C PHE A 229 -11.07 -0.01 6.98
N ALA A 230 -10.58 -0.90 7.83
CA ALA A 230 -9.17 -1.28 7.92
C ALA A 230 -9.00 -2.69 7.37
N TYR A 231 -7.88 -2.94 6.71
CA TYR A 231 -7.53 -4.22 6.12
C TYR A 231 -6.08 -4.58 6.49
N ASN A 232 -5.89 -5.73 7.11
CA ASN A 232 -4.58 -6.27 7.44
C ASN A 232 -4.37 -7.60 6.70
N PRO A 233 -3.87 -7.57 5.45
CA PRO A 233 -3.72 -8.76 4.63
C PRO A 233 -2.87 -9.84 5.31
N TYR A 234 -3.15 -11.10 5.02
CA TYR A 234 -2.30 -12.23 5.42
C TYR A 234 -1.55 -12.88 4.25
N LEU A 235 -1.92 -12.57 3.00
CA LEU A 235 -1.33 -13.19 1.82
C LEU A 235 -0.30 -12.32 1.14
N ARG A 236 -0.54 -11.02 1.04
CA ARG A 236 0.31 -10.10 0.27
C ARG A 236 0.10 -8.63 0.63
N GLY A 237 1.17 -7.85 0.48
CA GLY A 237 1.17 -6.40 0.64
C GLY A 237 1.03 -5.91 2.08
N GLY A 238 1.03 -4.58 2.23
CA GLY A 238 0.90 -3.90 3.51
C GLY A 238 -0.55 -3.66 3.94
N LYS A 239 -0.72 -2.99 5.09
CA LYS A 239 -2.03 -2.66 5.63
C LYS A 239 -2.73 -1.59 4.78
N VAL A 240 -4.06 -1.57 4.81
CA VAL A 240 -4.88 -0.57 4.10
C VAL A 240 -5.93 0.02 5.03
N VAL A 241 -6.13 1.33 4.96
CA VAL A 241 -7.28 2.02 5.54
C VAL A 241 -7.97 2.78 4.43
N HIS A 242 -9.30 2.63 4.38
CA HIS A 242 -10.16 3.42 3.51
C HIS A 242 -11.10 4.25 4.37
N LEU A 243 -11.29 5.51 4.01
CA LEU A 243 -12.17 6.45 4.71
C LEU A 243 -13.00 7.28 3.71
N PRO A 244 -14.19 7.76 4.09
CA PRO A 244 -14.91 8.74 3.28
C PRO A 244 -14.21 10.10 3.39
N GLY A 245 -14.42 10.99 2.42
CA GLY A 245 -13.92 12.36 2.52
C GLY A 245 -13.64 13.01 1.18
N PHE A 246 -13.54 14.33 1.20
CA PHE A 246 -13.12 15.12 0.05
C PHE A 246 -12.05 16.10 0.50
N VAL A 247 -10.87 16.00 -0.09
CA VAL A 247 -9.72 16.84 0.28
C VAL A 247 -9.64 17.96 -0.75
N ALA A 248 -10.41 19.04 -0.66
CA ALA A 248 -10.19 20.19 -1.56
C ALA A 248 -10.58 21.53 -0.93
N ASN A 249 -9.61 22.45 -0.89
CA ASN A 249 -9.82 23.86 -0.56
C ASN A 249 -10.48 24.68 -1.68
N THR A 250 -10.36 24.24 -2.94
CA THR A 250 -10.87 24.99 -4.11
C THR A 250 -12.38 24.92 -4.24
N THR A 251 -13.04 24.07 -3.45
CA THR A 251 -14.49 24.08 -3.25
C THR A 251 -14.77 24.34 -1.77
N PRO A 252 -14.74 25.62 -1.30
CA PRO A 252 -14.91 25.99 0.11
C PRO A 252 -16.17 25.43 0.79
N SER A 253 -17.13 24.93 0.01
CA SER A 253 -18.35 24.30 0.52
C SER A 253 -18.18 22.83 0.95
N ARG A 254 -16.99 22.21 0.80
CA ARG A 254 -16.82 20.75 1.02
C ARG A 254 -15.48 20.33 1.66
N PRO A 255 -15.02 20.97 2.74
CA PRO A 255 -13.80 20.52 3.42
C PRO A 255 -13.99 19.14 4.06
N MET A 256 -12.92 18.35 4.12
CA MET A 256 -12.92 17.13 4.92
C MET A 256 -13.12 17.50 6.39
N VAL A 257 -14.17 16.94 7.01
CA VAL A 257 -14.53 17.30 8.39
C VAL A 257 -13.48 16.81 9.38
N GLN A 258 -13.29 17.55 10.48
CA GLN A 258 -12.28 17.25 11.50
C GLN A 258 -12.36 15.80 12.02
N GLY A 259 -13.57 15.25 12.10
CA GLY A 259 -13.78 13.88 12.54
C GLY A 259 -13.05 12.86 11.66
N ILE A 260 -13.10 13.04 10.34
CA ILE A 260 -12.40 12.20 9.36
C ILE A 260 -10.90 12.51 9.35
N MET A 261 -10.50 13.79 9.43
CA MET A 261 -9.09 14.18 9.56
C MET A 261 -8.39 13.47 10.73
N ASN A 262 -9.07 13.37 11.87
CA ASN A 262 -8.55 12.64 13.03
C ASN A 262 -8.35 11.14 12.75
N LEU A 263 -9.24 10.52 11.98
CA LEU A 263 -9.10 9.12 11.57
C LEU A 263 -7.93 8.94 10.59
N CYS A 264 -7.69 9.90 9.69
CA CYS A 264 -6.51 9.88 8.81
C CYS A 264 -5.20 9.92 9.61
N ILE A 265 -5.11 10.79 10.62
CA ILE A 265 -3.94 10.86 11.53
C ILE A 265 -3.72 9.52 12.22
N ASP A 266 -4.78 8.95 12.81
CA ASP A 266 -4.69 7.69 13.55
C ASP A 266 -4.46 6.48 12.62
N ALA A 267 -4.85 6.60 11.34
CA ALA A 267 -4.56 5.60 10.32
C ALA A 267 -3.09 5.54 9.93
N VAL A 268 -2.42 6.68 9.76
CA VAL A 268 -0.99 6.72 9.40
C VAL A 268 -0.14 5.95 10.42
N GLU A 269 -0.40 6.13 11.71
CA GLU A 269 0.24 5.36 12.78
C GLU A 269 0.06 3.84 12.60
N TRP A 270 -1.17 3.38 12.37
CA TRP A 270 -1.47 1.95 12.27
C TRP A 270 -0.94 1.32 10.97
N LEU A 271 -0.92 2.10 9.90
CA LEU A 271 -0.47 1.70 8.57
C LEU A 271 1.05 1.53 8.47
N CYS A 272 1.81 2.25 9.29
CA CYS A 272 3.27 2.22 9.26
C CYS A 272 3.80 0.77 9.43
N PRO A 273 4.60 0.25 8.48
CA PRO A 273 5.22 -1.05 8.62
C PRO A 273 6.31 -1.05 9.70
N VAL A 274 6.41 -2.17 10.41
CA VAL A 274 7.48 -2.45 11.39
C VAL A 274 8.28 -3.64 10.88
N PRO A 275 9.15 -3.44 9.87
CA PRO A 275 9.86 -4.55 9.26
C PRO A 275 10.93 -5.12 10.17
N LYS A 276 11.08 -6.44 10.18
CA LYS A 276 12.24 -7.15 10.75
C LYS A 276 13.52 -6.84 9.99
N SER A 277 13.38 -6.59 8.69
CA SER A 277 14.46 -6.17 7.81
C SER A 277 13.90 -5.61 6.50
N ARG A 278 14.67 -4.73 5.88
CA ARG A 278 14.39 -4.10 4.58
C ARG A 278 15.23 -4.78 3.50
N VAL A 279 14.53 -5.30 2.48
CA VAL A 279 15.12 -6.01 1.35
C VAL A 279 15.09 -5.11 0.12
N ALA A 280 16.22 -5.02 -0.58
CA ALA A 280 16.32 -4.47 -1.91
C ALA A 280 16.42 -5.60 -2.95
N TYR A 281 15.55 -5.57 -3.95
CA TYR A 281 15.62 -6.43 -5.14
C TYR A 281 16.18 -5.64 -6.31
N ASP A 282 17.31 -6.07 -6.85
CA ASP A 282 17.96 -5.36 -7.95
C ASP A 282 17.26 -5.62 -9.29
N LEU A 283 16.58 -4.60 -9.83
CA LEU A 283 16.09 -4.56 -11.22
C LEU A 283 17.03 -3.78 -12.14
N SER A 284 18.00 -3.06 -11.59
CA SER A 284 18.83 -2.11 -12.32
C SER A 284 19.87 -2.76 -13.24
N HIS A 285 20.19 -4.03 -13.00
CA HIS A 285 21.11 -4.83 -13.81
C HIS A 285 20.43 -5.92 -14.65
N HIS A 286 19.15 -5.72 -15.00
CA HIS A 286 18.38 -6.65 -15.85
C HIS A 286 18.47 -8.10 -15.35
N PRO A 287 17.92 -8.40 -14.16
CA PRO A 287 17.96 -9.75 -13.62
C PRO A 287 17.17 -10.72 -14.51
N ARG A 288 17.52 -12.01 -14.50
CA ARG A 288 16.77 -12.97 -15.31
C ARG A 288 15.33 -13.19 -14.85
N LEU A 289 15.08 -13.08 -13.56
CA LEU A 289 13.78 -13.33 -12.94
C LEU A 289 13.22 -12.03 -12.37
N GLY A 290 11.93 -11.78 -12.59
CA GLY A 290 11.20 -10.65 -12.02
C GLY A 290 10.28 -11.07 -10.87
N LEU A 291 9.93 -10.12 -10.01
CA LEU A 291 8.95 -10.32 -8.94
C LEU A 291 7.53 -10.23 -9.50
N ASP A 292 7.27 -9.25 -10.36
CA ASP A 292 5.92 -8.92 -10.85
C ASP A 292 5.81 -9.00 -12.37
N ALA A 293 4.61 -9.32 -12.84
CA ALA A 293 4.35 -9.62 -14.26
C ALA A 293 4.43 -8.38 -15.18
N TRP A 294 4.42 -7.17 -14.62
CA TRP A 294 4.46 -5.90 -15.36
C TRP A 294 5.85 -5.24 -15.35
N GLU A 295 6.87 -5.89 -14.80
CA GLU A 295 8.24 -5.40 -14.85
C GLU A 295 8.81 -5.54 -16.27
N GLU A 296 9.57 -4.55 -16.73
CA GLU A 296 10.14 -4.52 -18.09
C GLU A 296 11.62 -4.92 -18.13
N GLN A 297 12.31 -4.78 -17.00
CA GLN A 297 13.73 -5.01 -16.82
C GLN A 297 14.11 -6.50 -16.88
N PRO A 298 13.38 -7.42 -16.20
CA PRO A 298 13.76 -8.82 -16.20
C PRO A 298 13.35 -9.56 -17.47
N TRP A 299 14.07 -10.63 -17.81
CA TRP A 299 13.74 -11.47 -18.96
C TRP A 299 12.47 -12.30 -18.75
N HIS A 300 12.22 -12.69 -17.50
CA HIS A 300 11.05 -13.45 -17.09
C HIS A 300 10.33 -12.71 -15.95
N PRO A 301 9.49 -11.71 -16.26
CA PRO A 301 8.71 -11.00 -15.26
C PRO A 301 7.68 -11.93 -14.58
N GLY A 302 7.34 -11.63 -13.32
CA GLY A 302 6.30 -12.34 -12.58
C GLY A 302 6.64 -13.78 -12.18
N MET A 303 7.92 -14.15 -12.18
CA MET A 303 8.36 -15.50 -11.79
C MET A 303 8.47 -15.69 -10.28
N LEU A 304 8.67 -14.59 -9.53
CA LEU A 304 8.91 -14.61 -8.09
C LEU A 304 7.88 -13.82 -7.23
N PRO A 305 6.59 -13.67 -7.60
CA PRO A 305 5.64 -12.92 -6.77
C PRO A 305 5.38 -13.63 -5.44
N GLY A 306 5.41 -14.96 -5.42
CA GLY A 306 5.27 -15.76 -4.21
C GLY A 306 6.42 -15.56 -3.21
N PHE A 307 7.63 -15.32 -3.71
CA PHE A 307 8.79 -15.00 -2.87
C PHE A 307 8.61 -13.64 -2.18
N ARG A 308 8.24 -12.60 -2.93
CA ARG A 308 7.95 -11.27 -2.37
C ARG A 308 6.81 -11.31 -1.36
N ASN A 309 5.71 -12.01 -1.69
CA ASN A 309 4.57 -12.18 -0.78
C ASN A 309 4.96 -12.90 0.51
N LEU A 310 5.79 -13.94 0.43
CA LEU A 310 6.30 -14.66 1.60
C LEU A 310 7.10 -13.72 2.53
N LEU A 311 8.03 -12.93 1.97
CA LEU A 311 8.80 -11.97 2.75
C LEU A 311 7.91 -10.96 3.47
N VAL A 312 6.97 -10.35 2.75
CA VAL A 312 6.08 -9.32 3.32
C VAL A 312 5.15 -9.90 4.38
N ASN A 313 4.61 -11.10 4.18
CA ASN A 313 3.82 -11.82 5.19
C ASN A 313 4.64 -12.13 6.46
N HIS A 314 5.95 -12.27 6.35
CA HIS A 314 6.84 -12.47 7.49
C HIS A 314 7.42 -11.18 8.07
N SER A 315 6.81 -10.03 7.76
CA SER A 315 7.17 -8.70 8.25
C SER A 315 8.51 -8.20 7.71
N PHE A 316 8.85 -8.50 6.46
CA PHE A 316 9.93 -7.82 5.74
C PHE A 316 9.32 -6.76 4.80
N THR A 317 10.09 -5.76 4.41
CA THR A 317 9.74 -4.93 3.25
C THR A 317 10.61 -5.29 2.06
N VAL A 318 10.10 -5.12 0.84
CA VAL A 318 10.79 -5.50 -0.39
C VAL A 318 10.68 -4.38 -1.42
N ASP A 319 11.68 -3.50 -1.47
CA ASP A 319 11.80 -2.50 -2.53
C ASP A 319 12.47 -3.08 -3.77
N LYS A 320 12.17 -2.47 -4.91
CA LYS A 320 12.82 -2.75 -6.19
C LYS A 320 13.73 -1.59 -6.55
N LEU A 321 14.99 -1.88 -6.83
CA LEU A 321 15.95 -0.88 -7.29
C LEU A 321 15.92 -0.83 -8.81
N TYR A 322 15.21 0.16 -9.36
CA TYR A 322 15.20 0.46 -10.79
C TYR A 322 16.49 1.18 -11.21
N PRO A 323 16.84 1.13 -12.52
CA PRO A 323 17.91 1.95 -13.09
C PRO A 323 17.74 3.42 -12.72
N SER A 324 18.82 4.07 -12.30
CA SER A 324 18.80 5.48 -11.90
C SER A 324 20.01 6.23 -12.49
N PRO A 325 19.82 7.49 -12.94
CA PRO A 325 20.91 8.31 -13.43
C PRO A 325 21.90 8.73 -12.33
N GLU A 326 21.51 8.68 -11.05
CA GLU A 326 22.36 8.93 -9.88
C GLU A 326 23.26 7.72 -9.53
N GLY A 327 23.00 6.55 -10.12
CA GLY A 327 23.72 5.31 -9.88
C GLY A 327 22.84 4.20 -9.31
N ASN A 328 23.19 2.95 -9.61
CA ASN A 328 22.34 1.80 -9.29
C ASN A 328 22.58 1.26 -7.87
N LEU A 329 23.79 0.80 -7.57
CA LEU A 329 24.16 0.22 -6.27
C LEU A 329 25.21 1.09 -5.57
N THR A 330 24.81 2.30 -5.17
CA THR A 330 25.64 3.24 -4.41
C THR A 330 25.47 3.05 -2.90
N SER A 331 26.45 3.47 -2.10
CA SER A 331 26.36 3.52 -0.62
C SER A 331 25.04 4.14 -0.14
N ASP A 332 24.70 5.33 -0.66
CA ASP A 332 23.52 6.09 -0.24
C ASP A 332 22.21 5.37 -0.56
N ARG A 333 22.14 4.59 -1.66
CA ARG A 333 20.95 3.78 -1.95
C ARG A 333 20.90 2.55 -1.07
N LEU A 334 22.05 1.89 -0.83
CA LEU A 334 22.11 0.64 -0.10
C LEU A 334 22.01 0.79 1.42
N GLU A 335 22.35 1.95 1.99
CA GLU A 335 22.36 2.15 3.45
C GLU A 335 21.01 1.98 4.12
N SER A 336 19.92 2.13 3.36
CA SER A 336 18.54 1.97 3.80
C SER A 336 18.06 0.52 3.87
N TYR A 337 18.88 -0.43 3.43
CA TYR A 337 18.54 -1.86 3.33
C TYR A 337 19.49 -2.72 4.15
N ASP A 338 18.98 -3.84 4.66
CA ASP A 338 19.81 -4.84 5.34
C ASP A 338 20.17 -6.02 4.44
N ILE A 339 19.38 -6.25 3.38
CA ILE A 339 19.53 -7.37 2.46
C ILE A 339 19.44 -6.85 1.03
N LEU A 340 20.44 -7.18 0.20
CA LEU A 340 20.40 -6.98 -1.24
C LEU A 340 20.26 -8.33 -1.95
N ILE A 341 19.31 -8.42 -2.87
CA ILE A 341 19.07 -9.60 -3.70
C ILE A 341 19.50 -9.30 -5.14
N LEU A 342 20.50 -10.06 -5.60
CA LEU A 342 21.00 -10.05 -6.98
C LEU A 342 20.61 -11.37 -7.65
N VAL A 343 19.73 -11.33 -8.66
CA VAL A 343 19.24 -12.55 -9.32
C VAL A 343 19.79 -12.68 -10.73
N CYS A 344 20.93 -13.37 -10.84
CA CYS A 344 21.59 -13.66 -12.11
C CYS A 344 21.62 -12.42 -13.03
N PRO A 345 22.26 -11.31 -12.61
CA PRO A 345 22.25 -10.09 -13.40
C PRO A 345 22.91 -10.36 -14.76
N ASP A 346 22.21 -10.05 -15.84
CA ASP A 346 22.81 -10.19 -17.18
C ASP A 346 23.73 -9.00 -17.50
N TYR A 347 23.58 -7.88 -16.78
CA TYR A 347 24.53 -6.77 -16.84
C TYR A 347 25.56 -6.87 -15.71
N ASN A 348 26.83 -6.65 -16.07
CA ASN A 348 27.92 -6.67 -15.10
C ASN A 348 27.82 -5.45 -14.18
N LEU A 349 27.99 -5.70 -12.89
CA LEU A 349 28.29 -4.63 -11.94
C LEU A 349 29.58 -3.92 -12.37
N THR A 350 29.61 -2.61 -12.23
CA THR A 350 30.81 -1.79 -12.33
C THR A 350 31.79 -2.10 -11.19
N SER A 351 33.02 -1.59 -11.29
CA SER A 351 34.01 -1.75 -10.21
C SER A 351 33.59 -1.06 -8.92
N ASP A 352 32.92 0.09 -9.04
CA ASP A 352 32.47 0.87 -7.90
C ASP A 352 31.33 0.14 -7.21
N GLU A 353 30.31 -0.31 -7.94
CA GLU A 353 29.18 -1.09 -7.38
C GLU A 353 29.64 -2.38 -6.69
N ARG A 354 30.65 -3.08 -7.23
CA ARG A 354 31.23 -4.25 -6.54
C ARG A 354 31.85 -3.90 -5.20
N THR A 355 32.45 -2.71 -5.10
CA THR A 355 33.04 -2.22 -3.84
C THR A 355 31.94 -1.92 -2.83
N GLU A 356 30.88 -1.24 -3.26
CA GLU A 356 29.73 -0.90 -2.41
C GLU A 356 29.03 -2.15 -1.87
N VAL A 357 28.76 -3.15 -2.72
CA VAL A 357 28.10 -4.41 -2.34
C VAL A 357 28.94 -5.26 -1.35
N GLN A 358 30.27 -5.07 -1.33
CA GLN A 358 31.18 -5.81 -0.45
C GLN A 358 31.41 -5.13 0.91
N SER A 359 31.08 -3.85 1.04
CA SER A 359 31.19 -3.07 2.28
C SER A 359 30.04 -3.35 3.25
#